data_AF-A0A817H9Q2-F1
#
_entry.id   AF-A0A817H9Q2-F1
#
_cell.length_a   1.000
_cell.length_b   1.000
_cell.length_c   1.000
_cell.angle_alpha   90.00
_cell.angle_beta   90.00
_cell.angle_gamma   90.00
#
_symmetry.space_group_name_H-M   'P 1'
#
loop_
_entity.id
_entity.type
_entity.pdbx_description
1 polymer ?
#
loop_
_entity_poly.entity_id
_entity_poly.type
_entity_poly.pdbx_seq_one_letter_code
_entity_poly.pdbx_strand_id
1 'polypeptide(L)'
;MFHSHLFRDVSLRSIGYLNKVSVNFFFLVKTHLERFPTRCLTAFCVVLCIIGSWALRACSYLPNNQRLSVSDSMWLFIVTFSTVGYGDLTPTSYCGRSVAAIVGLVGVFSTALVIAVLAQMLLLDRWEKYVHNFALKADLEKERKAQAANIVKFTIKVWYLRKKNRSKLSIRYLQAQRQLFNSIDSLQIIKQKQRKLIDHCVDQIDIITLQRSTSDKTYEIAKQLTFLKTKIDSMEDKLIDMNININNTMNDMQKTLQMLLDKVAK
;
A
#
# COMPACT_ATOMS: atom_id res chain seq x y z
N MET A 1 -25.32 19.47 -8.96
CA MET A 1 -23.86 19.68 -8.82
C MET A 1 -23.06 18.36 -8.83
N PHE A 2 -23.49 17.34 -9.60
CA PHE A 2 -22.79 16.04 -9.76
C PHE A 2 -22.42 15.76 -11.24
N HIS A 3 -22.46 16.78 -12.09
CA HIS A 3 -22.07 16.74 -13.49
C HIS A 3 -20.64 17.29 -13.64
N SER A 4 -19.74 16.88 -12.75
CA SER A 4 -18.39 17.43 -12.68
C SER A 4 -17.55 16.97 -13.87
N HIS A 5 -16.79 17.92 -14.42
CA HIS A 5 -15.79 17.85 -15.50
C HIS A 5 -15.06 16.49 -15.67
N LEU A 6 -14.81 15.79 -14.57
CA LEU A 6 -14.20 14.45 -14.50
C LEU A 6 -14.84 13.39 -15.41
N PHE A 7 -16.16 13.43 -15.64
CA PHE A 7 -16.86 12.47 -16.52
C PHE A 7 -16.68 12.79 -18.02
N ARG A 8 -16.33 14.04 -18.33
CA ARG A 8 -16.14 14.58 -19.68
C ARG A 8 -14.68 14.58 -20.11
N ASP A 9 -13.75 14.34 -19.18
CA ASP A 9 -12.33 14.23 -19.48
C ASP A 9 -12.06 12.99 -20.36
N VAL A 10 -11.81 13.25 -21.64
CA VAL A 10 -11.52 12.25 -22.67
C VAL A 10 -10.34 11.36 -22.27
N SER A 11 -9.34 11.93 -21.59
CA SER A 11 -8.16 11.22 -21.09
C SER A 11 -8.51 10.15 -20.04
N LEU A 12 -9.42 10.43 -19.11
CA LEU A 12 -9.85 9.46 -18.09
C LEU A 12 -10.61 8.28 -18.71
N ARG A 13 -11.47 8.54 -19.70
CA ARG A 13 -12.16 7.48 -20.44
C ARG A 13 -11.21 6.65 -21.29
N SER A 14 -10.22 7.27 -21.94
CA SER A 14 -9.21 6.58 -22.71
C SER A 14 -8.38 5.64 -21.82
N ILE A 15 -7.90 6.12 -20.67
CA ILE A 15 -7.15 5.32 -19.69
C ILE A 15 -8.03 4.21 -19.09
N GLY A 16 -9.31 4.48 -18.81
CA GLY A 16 -10.27 3.49 -18.35
C GLY A 16 -10.49 2.37 -19.36
N TYR A 17 -10.67 2.72 -20.64
CA TYR A 17 -10.84 1.75 -21.71
C TYR A 17 -9.60 0.87 -21.92
N LEU A 18 -8.40 1.47 -21.89
CA LEU A 18 -7.11 0.76 -21.98
C LEU A 18 -6.97 -0.30 -20.87
N ASN A 19 -7.41 0.01 -19.65
CA ASN A 19 -7.36 -0.91 -18.51
C ASN A 19 -8.60 -1.82 -18.38
N LYS A 20 -9.51 -1.82 -19.37
CA LYS A 20 -10.79 -2.55 -19.32
C LYS A 20 -11.67 -2.20 -18.11
N VAL A 21 -11.52 -0.99 -17.56
CA VAL A 21 -12.35 -0.49 -16.46
C VAL A 21 -13.36 0.49 -17.03
N SER A 22 -14.64 0.13 -16.97
CA SER A 22 -15.72 1.06 -17.30
C SER A 22 -15.83 2.12 -16.19
N VAL A 23 -15.72 3.38 -16.58
CA VAL A 23 -15.88 4.54 -15.69
C VAL A 23 -17.36 4.67 -15.33
N ASN A 24 -17.82 3.88 -14.35
CA ASN A 24 -19.19 3.84 -13.86
C ASN A 24 -19.39 4.74 -12.63
N PHE A 25 -20.65 5.02 -12.27
CA PHE A 25 -20.98 5.75 -11.05
C PHE A 25 -20.37 5.12 -9.79
N PHE A 26 -20.37 3.79 -9.67
CA PHE A 26 -19.74 3.07 -8.56
C PHE A 26 -18.22 3.30 -8.46
N PHE A 27 -17.54 3.45 -9.60
CA PHE A 27 -16.12 3.82 -9.62
C PHE A 27 -15.93 5.25 -9.11
N LEU A 28 -16.83 6.16 -9.47
CA LEU A 28 -16.80 7.54 -8.99
C LEU A 28 -17.07 7.65 -7.47
N VAL A 29 -18.04 6.88 -6.97
CA VAL A 29 -18.33 6.81 -5.53
C VAL A 29 -17.13 6.22 -4.78
N LYS A 30 -16.53 5.14 -5.30
CA LYS A 30 -15.34 4.52 -4.70
C LYS A 30 -14.16 5.48 -4.66
N THR A 31 -13.90 6.21 -5.75
CA THR A 31 -12.80 7.20 -5.82
C THR A 31 -13.04 8.40 -4.91
N HIS A 32 -14.29 8.87 -4.77
CA HIS A 32 -14.61 9.93 -3.80
C HIS A 32 -14.44 9.46 -2.35
N LEU A 33 -14.86 8.23 -2.05
CA LEU A 33 -14.69 7.62 -0.72
C LEU A 33 -13.20 7.45 -0.38
N GLU A 34 -12.37 7.13 -1.37
CA GLU A 34 -10.92 7.02 -1.20
C GLU A 34 -10.23 8.38 -1.00
N ARG A 35 -10.72 9.44 -1.65
CA ARG A 35 -10.11 10.78 -1.57
C ARG A 35 -10.49 11.55 -0.30
N PHE A 36 -11.71 11.42 0.20
CA PHE A 36 -12.18 12.12 1.41
C PHE A 36 -13.08 11.23 2.29
N PRO A 37 -12.53 10.14 2.86
CA PRO A 37 -13.34 9.12 3.54
C PRO A 37 -14.12 9.67 4.74
N THR A 38 -13.51 10.53 5.55
CA THR A 38 -14.14 11.11 6.74
C THR A 38 -15.31 12.04 6.39
N ARG A 39 -15.18 12.85 5.33
CA ARG A 39 -16.25 13.77 4.90
C ARG A 39 -17.44 13.01 4.31
N CYS A 40 -17.17 11.96 3.53
CA CYS A 40 -18.21 11.10 2.98
C CYS A 40 -18.95 10.33 4.09
N LEU A 41 -18.22 9.79 5.06
CA LEU A 41 -18.81 9.05 6.18
C LEU A 41 -19.66 9.95 7.07
N THR A 42 -19.15 11.11 7.46
CA THR A 42 -19.90 12.08 8.27
C THR A 42 -21.17 12.55 7.57
N ALA A 43 -21.10 12.88 6.27
CA ALA A 43 -22.28 13.23 5.49
C ALA A 43 -23.31 12.08 5.43
N PHE A 44 -22.85 10.84 5.22
CA PHE A 44 -23.71 9.65 5.22
C PHE A 44 -24.41 9.43 6.57
N CYS A 45 -23.68 9.54 7.68
CA CYS A 45 -24.25 9.44 9.03
C CYS A 45 -25.28 10.55 9.32
N VAL A 46 -25.02 11.79 8.91
CA VAL A 46 -25.97 12.90 9.08
C VAL A 46 -27.25 12.67 8.27
N VAL A 47 -27.13 12.21 7.02
CA VAL A 47 -28.28 11.87 6.18
C VAL A 47 -29.09 10.73 6.78
N LEU A 48 -28.44 9.66 7.26
CA LEU A 48 -29.10 8.57 7.97
C LEU A 48 -29.80 9.04 9.24
N CYS A 49 -29.20 9.97 9.98
CA CYS A 49 -29.81 10.54 11.18
C CYS A 49 -31.10 11.32 10.86
N ILE A 50 -31.07 12.16 9.82
CA ILE A 50 -32.25 12.92 9.41
C ILE A 50 -33.36 11.98 8.92
N ILE A 51 -33.03 11.03 8.05
CA ILE A 51 -34.01 10.07 7.47
C ILE A 51 -34.56 9.13 8.56
N GLY A 52 -33.68 8.58 9.40
CA GLY A 52 -34.05 7.65 10.45
C GLY A 52 -34.89 8.31 11.55
N SER A 53 -34.54 9.54 11.96
CA SER A 53 -35.34 10.31 12.92
C SER A 53 -36.72 10.64 12.36
N TRP A 54 -36.79 11.04 11.08
CA TRP A 54 -38.07 11.30 10.40
C TRP A 54 -38.92 10.03 10.27
N ALA A 55 -38.33 8.90 9.87
CA ALA A 55 -39.02 7.61 9.73
C ALA A 55 -39.54 7.09 11.08
N LEU A 56 -38.74 7.18 12.14
CA LEU A 56 -39.16 6.79 13.49
C LEU A 56 -40.29 7.70 13.99
N ARG A 57 -40.23 9.00 13.72
CA ARG A 57 -41.33 9.93 14.07
C ARG A 57 -42.62 9.62 13.30
N ALA A 58 -42.52 9.25 12.03
CA ALA A 58 -43.67 8.95 11.19
C ALA A 58 -44.39 7.66 11.61
N CYS A 59 -43.63 6.64 12.03
CA CYS A 59 -44.17 5.31 12.36
C CYS A 59 -44.36 5.02 13.85
N SER A 60 -43.77 5.82 14.75
CA SER A 60 -43.86 5.59 16.20
C SER A 60 -44.84 6.56 16.87
N TYR A 61 -45.62 6.03 17.81
CA TYR A 61 -46.59 6.76 18.62
C TYR A 61 -46.32 6.48 20.09
N LEU A 62 -46.53 7.48 20.94
CA LEU A 62 -46.53 7.29 22.40
C LEU A 62 -47.75 6.48 22.84
N PRO A 63 -47.72 5.86 24.04
CA PRO A 63 -48.85 5.12 24.60
C PRO A 63 -50.15 5.95 24.68
N ASN A 64 -50.04 7.27 24.77
CA ASN A 64 -51.18 8.21 24.80
C ASN A 64 -51.67 8.64 23.41
N ASN A 65 -51.38 7.86 22.35
CA ASN A 65 -51.66 8.18 20.94
C ASN A 65 -51.10 9.52 20.42
N GLN A 66 -50.17 10.13 21.16
CA GLN A 66 -49.48 11.34 20.72
C GLN A 66 -48.27 10.99 19.84
N ARG A 67 -48.00 11.83 18.83
CA ARG A 67 -46.80 11.70 17.99
C ARG A 67 -45.55 12.07 18.78
N LEU A 68 -44.43 11.41 18.51
CA LEU A 68 -43.15 11.80 19.12
C LEU A 68 -42.79 13.23 18.73
N SER A 69 -42.23 13.97 19.69
CA SER A 69 -41.59 15.25 19.40
C SER A 69 -40.36 15.03 18.51
N VAL A 70 -39.90 16.08 17.81
CA VAL A 70 -38.69 15.97 16.97
C VAL A 70 -37.48 15.57 17.82
N SER A 71 -37.37 16.13 19.02
CA SER A 71 -36.29 15.84 19.96
C SER A 71 -36.29 14.37 20.39
N ASP A 72 -37.45 13.84 20.77
CA ASP A 72 -37.56 12.45 21.23
C ASP A 72 -37.29 11.45 20.10
N SER A 73 -37.73 11.77 18.88
CA SER A 73 -37.46 10.92 17.71
C SER A 73 -35.97 10.89 17.32
N MET A 74 -35.27 12.02 17.48
CA MET A 74 -33.84 12.13 17.24
C MET A 74 -33.05 11.40 18.33
N TRP A 75 -33.47 11.53 19.59
CA TRP A 75 -32.89 10.77 20.70
C TRP A 75 -33.07 9.26 20.52
N LEU A 76 -34.29 8.81 20.21
CA LEU A 76 -34.59 7.40 19.95
C LEU A 76 -33.74 6.85 18.79
N PHE A 77 -33.57 7.64 17.72
CA PHE A 77 -32.68 7.29 16.62
C PHE A 77 -31.24 7.11 17.11
N ILE A 78 -30.67 8.09 17.82
CA ILE A 78 -29.28 8.05 18.27
C ILE A 78 -29.02 6.82 19.15
N VAL A 79 -29.88 6.57 20.14
CA VAL A 79 -29.76 5.45 21.08
C VAL A 79 -29.87 4.09 20.40
N THR A 80 -30.74 3.99 19.37
CA THR A 80 -30.91 2.76 18.57
C THR A 80 -29.76 2.56 17.60
N PHE A 81 -29.32 3.63 16.92
CA PHE A 81 -28.22 3.64 15.96
C PHE A 81 -26.87 3.32 16.63
N SER A 82 -26.65 3.84 17.84
CA SER A 82 -25.47 3.52 18.65
C SER A 82 -25.54 2.14 19.31
N THR A 83 -26.63 1.39 19.10
CA THR A 83 -26.88 0.08 19.72
C THR A 83 -26.84 0.09 21.26
N VAL A 84 -27.11 1.25 21.89
CA VAL A 84 -27.13 1.40 23.35
C VAL A 84 -28.45 0.90 23.94
N GLY A 85 -29.58 1.35 23.39
CA GLY A 85 -30.90 0.86 23.76
C GLY A 85 -31.30 1.06 25.23
N TYR A 86 -31.33 2.31 25.73
CA TYR A 86 -31.72 2.60 27.12
C TYR A 86 -33.14 2.12 27.50
N GLY A 87 -34.07 2.12 26.53
CA GLY A 87 -35.45 1.65 26.73
C GLY A 87 -36.39 2.66 27.39
N ASP A 88 -35.94 3.90 27.57
CA ASP A 88 -36.74 5.05 28.03
C ASP A 88 -37.84 5.43 27.03
N LEU A 89 -37.54 5.34 25.74
CA LEU A 89 -38.47 5.52 24.64
C LEU A 89 -38.44 4.26 23.76
N THR A 90 -39.61 3.71 23.44
CA THR A 90 -39.72 2.51 22.60
C THR A 90 -40.87 2.62 21.61
N PRO A 91 -40.69 2.19 20.35
CA PRO A 91 -41.77 2.17 19.38
C PRO A 91 -42.79 1.08 19.73
N THR A 92 -44.03 1.50 20.01
CA THR A 92 -45.16 0.61 20.32
C THR A 92 -45.77 0.00 19.05
N SER A 93 -45.78 0.77 17.95
CA SER A 93 -46.31 0.37 16.64
C SER A 93 -45.46 -0.68 15.94
N TYR A 94 -46.11 -1.62 15.23
CA TYR A 94 -45.45 -2.61 14.38
C TYR A 94 -44.53 -1.98 13.32
N CYS A 95 -44.94 -0.84 12.71
CA CYS A 95 -44.07 -0.12 11.77
C CYS A 95 -42.85 0.50 12.48
N GLY A 96 -43.04 1.08 13.67
CA GLY A 96 -41.92 1.68 14.41
C GLY A 96 -40.88 0.64 14.81
N ARG A 97 -41.30 -0.58 15.16
CA ARG A 97 -40.41 -1.70 15.50
C ARG A 97 -39.59 -2.18 14.31
N SER A 98 -40.19 -2.29 13.12
CA SER A 98 -39.44 -2.68 11.91
C SER A 98 -38.41 -1.61 11.51
N VAL A 99 -38.79 -0.33 11.59
CA VAL A 99 -37.86 0.78 11.35
C VAL A 99 -36.72 0.78 12.37
N ALA A 100 -36.99 0.60 13.66
CA ALA A 100 -35.96 0.52 14.68
C ALA A 100 -34.99 -0.66 14.47
N ALA A 101 -35.49 -1.82 14.04
CA ALA A 101 -34.65 -2.97 13.69
C ALA A 101 -33.71 -2.67 12.51
N ILE A 102 -34.23 -2.02 11.46
CA ILE A 102 -33.43 -1.60 10.29
C ILE A 102 -32.37 -0.57 10.70
N VAL A 103 -32.75 0.43 11.52
CA VAL A 103 -31.83 1.44 12.04
C VAL A 103 -30.70 0.80 12.86
N GLY A 104 -31.02 -0.19 13.70
CA GLY A 104 -30.02 -0.94 14.45
C GLY A 104 -29.04 -1.69 13.54
N LEU A 105 -29.53 -2.40 12.52
CA LEU A 105 -28.68 -3.08 11.53
C LEU A 105 -27.77 -2.09 10.79
N VAL A 106 -28.33 -0.99 10.30
CA VAL A 106 -27.56 0.07 9.61
C VAL A 106 -26.52 0.69 10.55
N GLY A 107 -26.84 0.86 11.83
CA GLY A 107 -25.90 1.29 12.86
C GLY A 107 -24.67 0.39 12.94
N VAL A 108 -24.87 -0.93 13.04
CA VAL A 108 -23.76 -1.92 13.06
C VAL A 108 -22.93 -1.89 11.77
N PHE A 109 -23.56 -1.79 10.61
CA PHE A 109 -22.81 -1.66 9.34
C PHE A 109 -21.99 -0.36 9.29
N SER A 110 -22.55 0.73 9.80
CA SER A 110 -21.87 2.03 9.80
C SER A 110 -20.65 2.04 10.73
N THR A 111 -20.74 1.43 11.92
CA THR A 111 -19.60 1.34 12.85
C THR A 111 -18.47 0.49 12.28
N ALA A 112 -18.80 -0.61 11.59
CA ALA A 112 -17.80 -1.41 10.87
C ALA A 112 -17.08 -0.59 9.78
N LEU A 113 -17.81 0.23 9.03
CA LEU A 113 -17.24 1.11 8.00
C LEU A 113 -16.33 2.18 8.62
N VAL A 114 -16.75 2.79 9.74
CA VAL A 114 -15.92 3.73 10.50
C VAL A 114 -14.61 3.10 10.93
N ILE A 115 -14.64 1.89 11.50
CA ILE A 115 -13.44 1.18 11.95
C ILE A 115 -12.50 0.90 10.77
N ALA A 116 -13.04 0.46 9.62
CA ALA A 116 -12.23 0.21 8.43
C ALA A 116 -11.53 1.47 7.91
N VAL A 117 -12.25 2.61 7.86
CA VAL A 117 -11.68 3.90 7.46
C VAL A 117 -10.63 4.37 8.45
N LEU A 118 -10.91 4.30 9.75
CA LEU A 118 -9.95 4.70 10.79
C LEU A 118 -8.68 3.85 10.73
N ALA A 119 -8.79 2.55 10.49
CA ALA A 119 -7.64 1.67 10.33
C ALA A 119 -6.76 2.11 9.15
N GLN A 120 -7.35 2.55 8.03
CA GLN A 120 -6.60 3.07 6.88
C GLN A 120 -5.94 4.42 7.17
N MET A 121 -6.63 5.33 7.88
CA MET A 121 -6.07 6.63 8.27
C MET A 121 -4.91 6.49 9.27
N LEU A 122 -4.90 5.44 10.10
CA LEU A 122 -3.82 5.13 11.04
C LEU A 122 -2.61 4.45 10.37
N LEU A 123 -2.72 4.06 9.10
CA LEU A 123 -1.56 3.57 8.36
C LEU A 123 -0.62 4.75 8.12
N LEU A 124 0.55 4.73 8.77
CA LEU A 124 1.58 5.73 8.52
C LEU A 124 1.95 5.77 7.03
N ASP A 125 2.14 6.98 6.53
CA ASP A 125 2.64 7.19 5.18
C ASP A 125 4.04 6.59 5.01
N ARG A 126 4.44 6.34 3.76
CA ARG A 126 5.77 5.77 3.47
C ARG A 126 6.90 6.61 4.08
N TRP A 127 6.78 7.94 3.99
CA TRP A 127 7.77 8.87 4.52
C TRP A 127 7.75 8.95 6.05
N GLU A 128 6.57 8.92 6.66
CA GLU A 128 6.43 8.85 8.12
C GLU A 128 7.01 7.55 8.68
N LYS A 129 6.73 6.40 8.04
CA LYS A 129 7.35 5.11 8.37
C LYS A 129 8.86 5.15 8.25
N TYR A 130 9.40 5.81 7.22
CA TYR A 130 10.83 5.97 7.05
C TYR A 130 11.46 6.76 8.21
N VAL A 131 10.88 7.92 8.55
CA VAL A 131 11.35 8.76 9.66
C VAL A 131 11.24 8.02 11.00
N HIS A 132 10.13 7.32 11.24
CA HIS A 132 9.93 6.51 12.43
C HIS A 132 10.97 5.40 12.55
N ASN A 133 11.21 4.65 11.47
CA ASN A 133 12.23 3.60 11.45
C ASN A 133 13.64 4.16 11.62
N PHE A 134 13.93 5.34 11.08
CA PHE A 134 15.20 6.02 11.29
C PHE A 134 15.40 6.40 12.76
N ALA A 135 14.39 6.99 13.39
CA ALA A 135 14.41 7.33 14.82
C ALA A 135 14.62 6.07 15.68
N LEU A 136 13.87 4.99 15.43
CA LEU A 136 14.02 3.71 16.13
C LEU A 136 15.44 3.12 16.00
N LYS A 137 16.05 3.23 14.83
CA LYS A 137 17.44 2.78 14.61
C LYS A 137 18.43 3.60 15.43
N ALA A 138 18.27 4.92 15.47
CA ALA A 138 19.12 5.81 16.24
C ALA A 138 19.03 5.52 17.74
N ASP A 139 17.82 5.29 18.26
CA ASP A 139 17.59 4.96 19.67
C ASP A 139 18.21 3.62 20.07
N LEU A 140 18.01 2.58 19.26
CA LEU A 140 18.62 1.26 19.51
C LEU A 140 20.15 1.31 19.45
N GLU A 141 20.73 2.14 18.58
CA GLU A 141 22.18 2.30 18.53
C GLU A 141 22.72 2.95 19.81
N LYS A 142 22.01 3.94 20.35
CA LYS A 142 22.34 4.59 21.62
C LYS A 142 22.26 3.60 22.78
N GLU A 143 21.18 2.82 22.87
CA GLU A 143 21.04 1.78 23.90
C GLU A 143 22.13 0.71 23.78
N ARG A 144 22.45 0.26 22.56
CA ARG A 144 23.51 -0.71 22.30
C ARG A 144 24.86 -0.22 22.82
N LYS A 145 25.22 1.04 22.52
CA LYS A 145 26.48 1.66 22.99
C LYS A 145 26.50 1.77 24.51
N ALA A 146 25.40 2.17 25.14
CA ALA A 146 25.27 2.22 26.60
C ALA A 146 25.44 0.84 27.25
N GLN A 147 24.80 -0.20 26.72
CA GLN A 147 24.95 -1.56 27.26
C GLN A 147 26.34 -2.14 27.02
N ALA A 148 26.96 -1.87 25.86
CA ALA A 148 28.35 -2.25 25.60
C ALA A 148 29.31 -1.64 26.63
N ALA A 149 29.13 -0.36 26.99
CA ALA A 149 29.91 0.29 28.03
C ALA A 149 29.68 -0.34 29.41
N ASN A 150 28.43 -0.68 29.75
CA ASN A 150 28.10 -1.38 31.00
C ASN A 150 28.76 -2.77 31.07
N ILE A 151 28.76 -3.53 29.97
CA ILE A 151 29.42 -4.83 29.90
C ILE A 151 30.91 -4.69 30.19
N VAL A 152 31.60 -3.74 29.55
CA VAL A 152 33.04 -3.49 29.80
C VAL A 152 33.26 -3.12 31.27
N LYS A 153 32.48 -2.17 31.81
CA LYS A 153 32.55 -1.73 33.22
C LYS A 153 32.37 -2.89 34.20
N PHE A 154 31.33 -3.71 34.02
CA PHE A 154 31.06 -4.83 34.94
C PHE A 154 32.04 -5.98 34.74
N THR A 155 32.53 -6.22 33.53
CA THR A 155 33.57 -7.24 33.27
C THR A 155 34.85 -6.90 34.02
N ILE A 156 35.31 -5.64 33.94
CA ILE A 156 36.49 -5.17 34.69
C ILE A 156 36.23 -5.27 36.21
N LYS A 157 35.05 -4.87 36.68
CA LYS A 157 34.66 -4.96 38.10
C LYS A 157 34.69 -6.41 38.61
N VAL A 158 34.15 -7.36 37.83
CA VAL A 158 34.18 -8.79 38.15
C VAL A 158 35.62 -9.31 38.19
N TRP A 159 36.45 -8.94 37.20
CA TRP A 159 37.86 -9.31 37.17
C TRP A 159 38.64 -8.78 38.38
N TYR A 160 38.48 -7.50 38.70
CA TYR A 160 39.15 -6.86 39.85
C TYR A 160 38.74 -7.53 41.18
N LEU A 161 37.44 -7.78 41.38
CA LEU A 161 36.93 -8.45 42.58
C LEU A 161 37.42 -9.90 42.70
N ARG A 162 37.53 -10.63 41.58
CA ARG A 162 38.10 -11.98 41.53
C ARG A 162 39.58 -12.02 41.90
N LYS A 163 40.33 -10.97 41.55
CA LYS A 163 41.76 -10.87 41.90
C LYS A 163 41.98 -10.50 43.37
N LYS A 164 41.12 -9.64 43.94
CA LYS A 164 41.22 -9.20 45.35
C LYS A 164 40.68 -10.22 46.37
N ASN A 165 39.60 -10.92 46.05
CA ASN A 165 38.99 -11.91 46.94
C ASN A 165 39.17 -13.33 46.40
N ARG A 166 39.81 -14.22 47.17
CA ARG A 166 39.92 -15.66 46.84
C ARG A 166 38.57 -16.40 46.94
N SER A 167 37.62 -15.89 47.73
CA SER A 167 36.28 -16.47 47.89
C SER A 167 35.31 -15.96 46.81
N LYS A 168 34.82 -16.90 45.98
CA LYS A 168 33.83 -16.66 44.91
C LYS A 168 32.41 -16.37 45.44
N LEU A 169 32.14 -16.59 46.72
CA LEU A 169 30.81 -16.45 47.34
C LEU A 169 30.55 -15.06 47.95
N SER A 170 31.43 -14.09 47.75
CA SER A 170 31.19 -12.73 48.22
C SER A 170 29.95 -12.13 47.55
N ILE A 171 29.01 -11.59 48.34
CA ILE A 171 27.78 -10.93 47.87
C ILE A 171 28.10 -9.85 46.82
N ARG A 172 29.18 -9.10 47.00
CA ARG A 172 29.62 -8.04 46.06
C ARG A 172 30.05 -8.61 44.69
N TYR A 173 30.69 -9.77 44.68
CA TYR A 173 31.08 -10.46 43.45
C TYR A 173 29.84 -10.98 42.70
N LEU A 174 28.91 -11.63 43.40
CA LEU A 174 27.66 -12.14 42.83
C LEU A 174 26.79 -11.01 42.26
N GLN A 175 26.70 -9.87 42.94
CA GLN A 175 25.98 -8.69 42.44
C GLN A 175 26.62 -8.14 41.15
N ALA A 176 27.96 -8.02 41.10
CA ALA A 176 28.66 -7.56 39.90
C ALA A 176 28.51 -8.55 38.73
N GLN A 177 28.55 -9.86 39.02
CA GLN A 177 28.31 -10.91 38.03
C GLN A 177 26.87 -10.87 37.49
N ARG A 178 25.88 -10.70 38.36
CA ARG A 178 24.47 -10.55 37.93
C ARG A 178 24.26 -9.31 37.07
N GLN A 179 24.85 -8.17 37.45
CA GLN A 179 24.79 -6.94 36.65
C GLN A 179 25.43 -7.11 35.26
N LEU A 180 26.53 -7.87 35.18
CA LEU A 180 27.14 -8.24 33.91
C LEU A 180 26.20 -9.09 33.05
N PHE A 181 25.63 -10.17 33.60
CA PHE A 181 24.68 -11.02 32.86
C PHE A 181 23.46 -10.24 32.37
N ASN A 182 22.85 -9.40 33.22
CA ASN A 182 21.73 -8.56 32.80
C ASN A 182 22.11 -7.61 31.65
N SER A 183 23.34 -7.10 31.63
CA SER A 183 23.84 -6.22 30.56
C SER A 183 24.09 -7.00 29.26
N ILE A 184 24.55 -8.26 29.36
CA ILE A 184 24.72 -9.16 28.21
C ILE A 184 23.36 -9.54 27.62
N ASP A 185 22.40 -9.94 28.45
CA ASP A 185 21.06 -10.34 28.01
C ASP A 185 20.33 -9.18 27.33
N SER A 186 20.38 -7.98 27.93
CA SER A 186 19.81 -6.78 27.31
C SER A 186 20.47 -6.43 25.97
N LEU A 187 21.79 -6.59 25.83
CA LEU A 187 22.46 -6.40 24.54
C LEU A 187 22.01 -7.41 23.49
N GLN A 188 21.79 -8.68 23.87
CA GLN A 188 21.25 -9.68 22.96
C GLN A 188 19.84 -9.34 22.48
N ILE A 189 18.96 -8.88 23.38
CA ILE A 189 17.61 -8.42 23.05
C ILE A 189 17.68 -7.23 22.07
N ILE A 190 18.54 -6.25 22.33
CA ILE A 190 18.75 -5.09 21.43
C ILE A 190 19.24 -5.56 20.06
N LYS A 191 20.17 -6.51 20.01
CA LYS A 191 20.68 -7.08 18.74
C LYS A 191 19.57 -7.79 17.96
N GLN A 192 18.69 -8.54 18.64
CA GLN A 192 17.53 -9.16 18.01
C GLN A 192 16.54 -8.13 17.47
N LYS A 193 16.23 -7.07 18.24
CA LYS A 193 15.40 -5.94 17.78
C LYS A 193 15.99 -5.27 16.54
N GLN A 194 17.30 -5.06 16.53
CA GLN A 194 18.01 -4.46 15.39
C GLN A 194 17.92 -5.33 14.13
N ARG A 195 18.08 -6.66 14.24
CA ARG A 195 17.93 -7.56 13.09
C ARG A 195 16.53 -7.49 12.49
N LYS A 196 15.49 -7.58 13.32
CA LYS A 196 14.09 -7.47 12.86
C LYS A 196 13.82 -6.17 12.09
N LEU A 197 14.38 -5.04 12.53
CA LEU A 197 14.25 -3.76 11.82
C LEU A 197 15.03 -3.70 10.50
N ILE A 198 16.18 -4.39 10.42
CA ILE A 198 16.95 -4.49 9.18
C ILE A 198 16.18 -5.33 8.18
N ASP A 199 15.63 -6.47 8.57
CA ASP A 199 14.86 -7.36 7.70
C ASP A 199 13.69 -6.60 7.04
N HIS A 200 12.94 -5.79 7.79
CA HIS A 200 11.88 -4.92 7.24
C HIS A 200 12.36 -3.86 6.24
N CYS A 201 13.61 -3.38 6.38
CA CYS A 201 14.18 -2.42 5.43
C CYS A 201 14.74 -3.13 4.19
N VAL A 202 15.31 -4.32 4.37
CA VAL A 202 15.85 -5.15 3.29
C VAL A 202 14.73 -5.51 2.32
N ASP A 203 13.55 -5.92 2.80
CA ASP A 203 12.40 -6.20 1.92
C ASP A 203 12.03 -5.01 1.00
N GLN A 204 12.09 -3.78 1.52
CA GLN A 204 11.80 -2.58 0.72
C GLN A 204 12.95 -2.21 -0.22
N ILE A 205 14.20 -2.40 0.22
CA ILE A 205 15.39 -2.17 -0.60
C ILE A 205 15.45 -3.18 -1.74
N ASP A 206 15.10 -4.44 -1.48
CA ASP A 206 15.08 -5.52 -2.46
C ASP A 206 14.14 -5.21 -3.63
N ILE A 207 12.99 -4.60 -3.38
CA ILE A 207 12.10 -4.13 -4.46
C ILE A 207 12.80 -3.07 -5.33
N ILE A 208 13.51 -2.13 -4.71
CA ILE A 208 14.20 -1.04 -5.43
C ILE A 208 15.43 -1.57 -6.19
N THR A 209 16.21 -2.46 -5.57
CA THR A 209 17.38 -3.08 -6.21
C THR A 209 16.95 -4.03 -7.34
N LEU A 210 15.85 -4.77 -7.17
CA LEU A 210 15.21 -5.52 -8.25
C LEU A 210 14.80 -4.60 -9.40
N GLN A 211 14.15 -3.48 -9.10
CA GLN A 211 13.73 -2.53 -10.14
C GLN A 211 14.93 -1.94 -10.91
N ARG A 212 16.02 -1.60 -10.22
CA ARG A 212 17.27 -1.16 -10.88
C ARG A 212 17.90 -2.27 -11.72
N SER A 213 18.03 -3.47 -11.17
CA SER A 213 18.55 -4.64 -11.89
C SER A 213 17.72 -4.96 -13.14
N THR A 214 16.40 -4.87 -13.07
CA THR A 214 15.53 -5.02 -14.25
C THR A 214 15.77 -3.91 -15.27
N SER A 215 15.93 -2.66 -14.82
CA SER A 215 16.21 -1.53 -15.72
C SER A 215 17.54 -1.72 -16.46
N ASP A 216 18.60 -2.13 -15.76
CA ASP A 216 19.92 -2.37 -16.35
C ASP A 216 19.86 -3.51 -17.38
N LYS A 217 19.17 -4.61 -17.06
CA LYS A 217 18.96 -5.71 -18.02
C LYS A 217 18.14 -5.28 -19.24
N THR A 218 17.10 -4.46 -19.06
CA THR A 218 16.32 -3.94 -20.20
C THR A 218 17.16 -3.03 -21.08
N TYR A 219 18.07 -2.24 -20.50
CA TYR A 219 19.00 -1.42 -21.26
C TYR A 219 20.00 -2.28 -22.05
N GLU A 220 20.56 -3.33 -21.46
CA GLU A 220 21.43 -4.27 -22.19
C GLU A 220 20.70 -4.98 -23.33
N ILE A 221 19.46 -5.42 -23.12
CA ILE A 221 18.63 -6.03 -24.16
C ILE A 221 18.36 -5.03 -25.28
N ALA A 222 17.99 -3.78 -24.95
CA ALA A 222 17.78 -2.74 -25.96
C ALA A 222 19.05 -2.50 -26.78
N LYS A 223 20.22 -2.47 -26.13
CA LYS A 223 21.51 -2.35 -26.82
C LYS A 223 21.77 -3.54 -27.75
N GLN A 224 21.54 -4.77 -27.30
CA GLN A 224 21.68 -5.96 -28.15
C GLN A 224 20.72 -5.95 -29.33
N LEU A 225 19.47 -5.51 -29.14
CA LEU A 225 18.49 -5.37 -30.22
C LEU A 225 18.92 -4.32 -31.25
N THR A 226 19.46 -3.18 -30.81
CA THR A 226 19.99 -2.18 -31.75
C THR A 226 21.18 -2.71 -32.53
N PHE A 227 22.09 -3.44 -31.88
CA PHE A 227 23.22 -4.09 -32.55
C PHE A 227 22.75 -5.14 -33.56
N LEU A 228 21.82 -6.02 -33.19
CA LEU A 228 21.24 -7.00 -34.10
C LEU A 228 20.55 -6.33 -35.28
N LYS A 229 19.81 -5.24 -35.05
CA LYS A 229 19.18 -4.46 -36.13
C LYS A 229 20.22 -3.94 -37.12
N THR A 230 21.29 -3.30 -36.65
CA THR A 230 22.36 -2.81 -37.56
C THR A 230 23.02 -3.94 -38.35
N LYS A 231 23.12 -5.15 -37.78
CA LYS A 231 23.65 -6.31 -38.47
C LYS A 231 22.67 -6.84 -39.53
N ILE A 232 21.38 -6.80 -39.25
CA ILE A 232 20.32 -7.14 -40.22
C ILE A 232 20.36 -6.15 -41.39
N ASP A 233 20.39 -4.84 -41.11
CA ASP A 233 20.46 -3.80 -42.14
C ASP A 233 21.71 -4.01 -43.04
N SER A 234 22.87 -4.32 -42.44
CA SER A 234 24.09 -4.63 -43.22
C SER A 234 23.98 -5.91 -44.06
N MET A 235 23.23 -6.92 -43.60
CA MET A 235 22.98 -8.12 -44.41
C MET A 235 22.00 -7.83 -45.55
N GLU A 236 21.01 -6.97 -45.31
CA GLU A 236 20.06 -6.51 -46.32
C GLU A 236 20.79 -5.75 -47.44
N ASP A 237 21.70 -4.83 -47.10
CA ASP A 237 22.55 -4.12 -48.06
C ASP A 237 23.37 -5.10 -48.93
N LYS A 238 24.01 -6.10 -48.29
CA LYS A 238 24.77 -7.13 -49.02
C LYS A 238 23.91 -7.98 -49.95
N LEU A 239 22.67 -8.27 -49.56
CA LEU A 239 21.73 -9.01 -50.41
C LEU A 239 21.32 -8.16 -51.61
N ILE A 240 21.10 -6.85 -51.42
CA ILE A 240 20.82 -5.91 -52.51
C ILE A 240 22.01 -5.84 -53.48
N ASP A 241 23.24 -5.73 -52.98
CA ASP A 241 24.45 -5.71 -53.80
C ASP A 241 24.63 -6.99 -54.61
N MET A 242 24.42 -8.16 -53.99
CA MET A 242 24.45 -9.44 -54.69
C MET A 242 23.38 -9.51 -55.78
N ASN A 243 22.17 -9.02 -55.51
CA ASN A 243 21.09 -8.99 -56.49
C ASN A 243 21.41 -8.08 -57.69
N ILE A 244 22.02 -6.91 -57.45
CA ILE A 244 22.50 -6.02 -58.52
C ILE A 244 23.58 -6.70 -59.36
N ASN A 245 24.55 -7.37 -58.72
CA ASN A 245 25.60 -8.10 -59.43
C ASN A 245 25.04 -9.24 -60.29
N ILE A 246 24.08 -10.01 -59.79
CA ILE A 246 23.39 -11.06 -60.57
C ILE A 246 22.66 -10.47 -61.77
N ASN A 247 21.96 -9.35 -61.61
CA ASN A 247 21.29 -8.68 -62.73
C ASN A 247 22.29 -8.16 -63.77
N ASN A 248 23.43 -7.64 -63.35
CA ASN A 248 24.48 -7.19 -64.26
C ASN A 248 25.08 -8.36 -65.06
N THR A 249 25.40 -9.48 -64.42
CA THR A 249 25.91 -10.66 -65.13
C THR A 249 24.87 -11.26 -66.07
N MET A 250 23.60 -11.26 -65.68
CA MET A 250 22.50 -11.70 -66.54
C MET A 250 22.34 -10.79 -67.78
N ASN A 251 22.43 -9.47 -67.61
CA ASN A 251 22.42 -8.52 -68.72
C ASN A 251 23.63 -8.70 -69.66
N ASP A 252 24.82 -8.97 -69.11
CA ASP A 252 26.03 -9.24 -69.91
C ASP A 252 25.92 -10.57 -70.66
N MET A 253 25.34 -11.60 -70.05
CA MET A 253 25.02 -12.85 -70.75
C MET A 253 24.00 -12.64 -71.87
N GLN A 254 22.96 -11.82 -71.65
CA GLN A 254 22.01 -11.48 -72.71
C GLN A 254 22.68 -10.73 -73.86
N LYS A 255 23.57 -9.75 -73.58
CA LYS A 255 24.34 -9.05 -74.61
C LYS A 255 25.26 -9.98 -75.40
N THR A 256 25.94 -10.92 -74.73
CA THR A 256 26.82 -11.88 -75.42
C THR A 256 26.03 -12.86 -76.28
N LEU A 257 24.87 -13.33 -75.82
CA LEU A 257 23.94 -14.13 -76.64
C LEU A 257 23.43 -13.34 -77.85
N GLN A 258 23.06 -12.07 -77.69
CA GLN A 258 22.66 -11.20 -78.80
C GLN A 258 23.79 -11.05 -79.83
N MET A 259 25.04 -10.82 -79.38
CA MET A 259 26.20 -10.72 -80.27
C MET A 259 26.51 -12.03 -81.00
N LEU A 260 26.29 -13.19 -80.37
CA LEU A 260 26.45 -14.49 -81.02
C LEU A 260 25.36 -14.74 -82.05
N LEU A 261 24.10 -14.38 -81.75
CA LEU A 261 23.00 -14.44 -82.70
C LEU A 261 23.25 -13.53 -83.92
N ASP A 262 23.71 -12.30 -83.69
CA ASP A 262 24.05 -11.36 -84.77
C ASP A 262 25.26 -11.82 -85.62
N LYS A 263 26.18 -12.60 -85.03
CA LYS A 263 27.29 -13.23 -85.77
C LYS A 263 26.86 -14.43 -86.61
N VAL A 264 25.87 -15.20 -86.15
CA VAL A 264 25.34 -16.36 -86.90
C VAL A 264 24.41 -15.91 -88.04
N ALA A 265 23.79 -14.73 -87.92
CA ALA A 265 22.92 -14.16 -88.95
C ALA A 265 23.65 -13.45 -90.11
N LYS A 266 24.98 -13.32 -90.05
CA LYS A 266 25.84 -12.77 -91.11
C LYS A 266 26.64 -13.86 -91.80
#